data_AF-A0A117I3A8-F1
#
_entry.id   AF-A0A117I3A8-F1
#
_cell.length_a   1.000
_cell.length_b   1.000
_cell.length_c   1.000
_cell.angle_alpha   90.00
_cell.angle_beta   90.00
_cell.angle_gamma   90.00
#
_symmetry.space_group_name_H-M   'P 1'
#
loop_
_entity.id
_entity.type
_entity.pdbx_description
1 polymer ?
#
loop_
_entity_poly.entity_id
_entity_poly.type
_entity_poly.pdbx_seq_one_letter_code
_entity_poly.pdbx_strand_id
1 'polypeptide(L)'
;MGLPVYRIAVPAQEYQQLTSNIWSEQLVKGSIQMDGKQIPIRIRYRGGHTRGYPKKSFEIRTSSRTYHFNAEYDDPSLLRNALSFRFFESIRVPAPATRHCVLYLNGELLGVYLRIEGVKSFFFRQRKIPVRSIFYAINDHAGFTINSNSSSTSTSANLLSGYSLIRGKDVDKTRLRIFIQQLNTKSRLELFRFLQSRIDTDNYLRWLCGAVLTGNFDGFDQNYTWYEKTKTKKYGILPWDYEGTWGRNCYGAKVDASLVRIQGYNKLTGKMLAFRHFREQYKKLLRQHLMNAFTEKRIMPIVHRLHHDIREEVDQDPYMKWPLDVFAGEPERIRTYVAERREYLTERLHQL
;
A
#
# COMPACT_ATOMS: atom_id res chain seq x y z
N MET A 1 -13.31 -1.87 -24.46
CA MET A 1 -13.24 -0.39 -24.23
C MET A 1 -11.83 -0.11 -23.80
N GLY A 2 -11.10 0.73 -24.53
CA GLY A 2 -9.69 1.03 -24.22
C GLY A 2 -9.50 1.72 -22.87
N LEU A 3 -8.26 1.77 -22.39
CA LEU A 3 -7.94 2.45 -21.14
C LEU A 3 -8.33 3.94 -21.17
N PRO A 4 -8.73 4.53 -20.03
CA PRO A 4 -8.90 5.97 -19.96
C PRO A 4 -7.57 6.66 -20.26
N VAL A 5 -7.62 7.71 -21.07
CA VAL A 5 -6.45 8.51 -21.44
C VAL A 5 -6.47 9.82 -20.66
N TYR A 6 -5.36 10.13 -20.00
CA TYR A 6 -5.18 11.36 -19.25
C TYR A 6 -4.06 12.19 -19.88
N ARG A 7 -4.35 13.47 -20.14
CA ARG A 7 -3.39 14.41 -20.74
C ARG A 7 -3.06 15.51 -19.76
N ILE A 8 -1.81 15.56 -19.33
CA ILE A 8 -1.31 16.60 -18.45
C ILE A 8 -0.65 17.68 -19.29
N ALA A 9 -0.97 18.94 -19.00
CA ALA A 9 -0.26 20.11 -19.52
C ALA A 9 0.34 20.91 -18.36
N VAL A 10 1.65 21.09 -18.38
CA VAL A 10 2.44 21.86 -17.42
C VAL A 10 3.13 22.99 -18.21
N PRO A 11 2.89 24.28 -17.86
CA PRO A 11 3.55 25.41 -18.51
C PRO A 11 5.08 25.29 -18.47
N ALA A 12 5.78 25.82 -19.47
CA ALA A 12 7.23 25.64 -19.62
C ALA A 12 8.04 25.98 -18.35
N GLN A 13 7.72 27.09 -17.69
CA GLN A 13 8.37 27.51 -16.44
C GLN A 13 8.13 26.53 -15.28
N GLU A 14 6.90 26.05 -15.13
CA GLU A 14 6.50 25.06 -14.11
C GLU A 14 7.11 23.68 -14.44
N TYR A 15 7.26 23.34 -15.72
CA TYR A 15 7.89 22.10 -16.15
C TYR A 15 9.40 22.12 -15.86
N GLN A 16 10.07 23.24 -16.12
CA GLN A 16 11.46 23.43 -15.74
C GLN A 16 11.66 23.29 -14.22
N GLN A 17 10.73 23.82 -13.42
CA GLN A 17 10.76 23.66 -11.96
C GLN A 17 10.52 22.20 -11.54
N LEU A 18 9.62 21.48 -12.21
CA LEU A 18 9.35 20.07 -11.95
C LEU A 18 10.60 19.22 -12.22
N THR A 19 11.32 19.50 -13.30
CA THR A 19 12.44 18.67 -13.78
C THR A 19 13.79 19.07 -13.21
N SER A 20 13.95 20.28 -12.65
CA SER A 20 15.24 20.77 -12.13
C SER A 20 15.75 20.00 -10.92
N ASN A 21 14.84 19.47 -10.08
CA ASN A 21 15.18 18.64 -8.95
C ASN A 21 14.11 17.56 -8.74
N ILE A 22 14.42 16.34 -9.18
CA ILE A 22 13.49 15.20 -9.06
C ILE A 22 13.12 14.88 -7.61
N TRP A 23 13.96 15.24 -6.64
CA TRP A 23 13.75 15.03 -5.21
C TRP A 23 12.93 16.12 -4.54
N SER A 24 12.57 17.18 -5.27
CA SER A 24 11.73 18.26 -4.74
C SER A 24 10.37 17.73 -4.29
N GLU A 25 9.93 18.20 -3.12
CA GLU A 25 8.57 17.97 -2.62
C GLU A 25 7.60 19.07 -3.07
N GLN A 26 8.10 20.11 -3.74
CA GLN A 26 7.28 21.24 -4.19
C GLN A 26 6.35 20.83 -5.33
N LEU A 27 5.13 21.35 -5.27
CA LEU A 27 4.12 21.13 -6.30
C LEU A 27 4.14 22.29 -7.30
N VAL A 28 4.21 21.96 -8.58
CA VAL A 28 4.09 22.91 -9.69
C VAL A 28 2.64 22.95 -10.20
N LYS A 29 2.26 24.03 -10.87
CA LYS A 29 0.92 24.19 -11.46
C LYS A 29 0.82 23.48 -12.82
N GLY A 30 -0.35 22.95 -13.13
CA GLY A 30 -0.67 22.43 -14.45
C GLY A 30 -2.17 22.21 -14.61
N SER A 31 -2.55 21.49 -15.66
CA SER A 31 -3.91 21.01 -15.88
C SER A 31 -3.90 19.55 -16.33
N ILE A 32 -4.98 18.83 -16.07
CA ILE A 32 -5.19 17.47 -16.58
C ILE A 32 -6.54 17.40 -17.30
N GLN A 33 -6.58 16.79 -18.47
CA GLN A 33 -7.82 16.39 -19.11
C GLN A 33 -8.27 15.04 -18.52
N MET A 34 -9.42 15.04 -17.85
CA MET A 34 -10.02 13.86 -17.22
C MET A 34 -11.54 13.90 -17.41
N ASP A 35 -12.11 12.80 -17.91
CA ASP A 35 -13.55 12.64 -18.13
C ASP A 35 -14.16 13.78 -18.97
N GLY A 36 -13.47 14.16 -20.05
CA GLY A 36 -13.90 15.22 -20.98
C GLY A 36 -13.76 16.65 -20.45
N LYS A 37 -13.16 16.85 -19.27
CA LYS A 37 -12.98 18.17 -18.65
C LYS A 37 -11.51 18.47 -18.41
N GLN A 38 -11.13 19.72 -18.61
CA GLN A 38 -9.84 20.23 -18.16
C GLN A 38 -9.93 20.66 -16.69
N ILE A 39 -9.08 20.10 -15.86
CA ILE A 39 -9.09 20.31 -14.40
C ILE A 39 -7.74 20.92 -14.00
N PRO A 40 -7.72 22.06 -13.31
CA PRO A 40 -6.49 22.60 -12.72
C PRO A 40 -5.91 21.65 -11.69
N ILE A 41 -4.59 21.46 -11.73
CA ILE A 41 -3.87 20.57 -10.83
C ILE A 41 -2.60 21.19 -10.26
N ARG A 42 -2.16 20.57 -9.17
CA ARG A 42 -0.82 20.67 -8.63
C ARG A 42 -0.13 19.32 -8.80
N ILE A 43 1.06 19.28 -9.40
CA ILE A 43 1.79 18.04 -9.73
C ILE A 43 3.22 18.08 -9.20
N ARG A 44 3.72 16.90 -8.81
CA ARG A 44 5.12 16.66 -8.47
C ARG A 44 5.47 15.21 -8.75
N TYR A 45 6.76 14.90 -8.84
CA TYR A 45 7.22 13.51 -8.79
C TYR A 45 6.92 12.90 -7.41
N ARG A 46 6.64 11.59 -7.38
CA ARG A 46 6.40 10.83 -6.13
C ARG A 46 7.29 9.60 -6.05
N GLY A 47 7.43 9.11 -4.82
CA GLY A 47 8.20 7.91 -4.49
C GLY A 47 9.51 8.23 -3.77
N GLY A 48 10.26 7.18 -3.42
CA GLY A 48 11.64 7.28 -2.96
C GLY A 48 12.58 7.09 -4.15
N HIS A 49 13.29 5.96 -4.19
CA HIS A 49 14.21 5.60 -5.27
C HIS A 49 13.57 5.62 -6.67
N THR A 50 12.27 5.33 -6.79
CA THR A 50 11.52 5.31 -8.06
C THR A 50 11.50 6.65 -8.80
N ARG A 51 11.83 7.77 -8.12
CA ARG A 51 12.02 9.07 -8.78
C ARG A 51 13.20 9.08 -9.74
N GLY A 52 14.19 8.21 -9.53
CA GLY A 52 15.34 8.06 -10.41
C GLY A 52 15.03 7.32 -11.71
N TYR A 53 13.88 6.63 -11.81
CA TYR A 53 13.56 5.81 -12.97
C TYR A 53 13.26 6.63 -14.22
N PRO A 54 13.56 6.12 -15.44
CA PRO A 54 13.20 6.80 -16.68
C PRO A 54 11.70 7.16 -16.70
N LYS A 55 10.84 6.19 -16.37
CA LYS A 55 9.40 6.36 -16.24
C LYS A 55 9.03 6.90 -14.85
N LYS A 56 8.82 8.22 -14.76
CA LYS A 56 8.53 8.91 -13.49
C LYS A 56 7.11 8.63 -13.00
N SER A 57 6.93 8.54 -11.68
CA SER A 57 5.59 8.51 -11.04
C SER A 57 5.20 9.89 -10.52
N PHE A 58 3.89 10.19 -10.47
CA PHE A 58 3.39 11.52 -10.10
C PHE A 58 2.40 11.49 -8.93
N GLU A 59 2.49 12.48 -8.04
CA GLU A 59 1.37 12.87 -7.18
C GLU A 59 0.66 14.07 -7.82
N ILE A 60 -0.65 13.93 -8.03
CA ILE A 60 -1.49 14.95 -8.62
C ILE A 60 -2.59 15.34 -7.65
N ARG A 61 -2.69 16.63 -7.34
CA ARG A 61 -3.72 17.19 -6.47
C ARG A 61 -4.66 18.08 -7.29
N THR A 62 -5.95 17.80 -7.21
CA THR A 62 -7.01 18.71 -7.64
C THR A 62 -7.48 19.54 -6.44
N SER A 63 -8.50 20.38 -6.63
CA SER A 63 -9.13 21.13 -5.53
C SER A 63 -9.70 20.26 -4.40
N SER A 64 -10.07 19.01 -4.70
CA SER A 64 -10.79 18.14 -3.75
C SER A 64 -10.20 16.74 -3.57
N ARG A 65 -9.28 16.32 -4.44
CA ARG A 65 -8.76 14.95 -4.48
C ARG A 65 -7.25 14.94 -4.66
N THR A 66 -6.63 13.87 -4.18
CA THR A 66 -5.24 13.52 -4.50
C THR A 66 -5.27 12.17 -5.19
N TYR A 67 -4.53 12.06 -6.29
CA TYR A 67 -4.29 10.84 -7.01
C TYR A 67 -2.79 10.60 -7.11
N HIS A 68 -2.42 9.32 -7.13
CA HIS A 68 -1.06 8.90 -7.42
C HIS A 68 -1.08 8.16 -8.76
N PHE A 69 -0.27 8.61 -9.70
CA PHE A 69 -0.08 7.95 -10.98
C PHE A 69 1.24 7.21 -10.91
N ASN A 70 1.16 5.92 -10.63
CA ASN A 70 2.33 5.06 -10.52
C ASN A 70 2.69 4.48 -11.88
N ALA A 71 3.99 4.53 -12.19
CA ALA A 71 4.55 3.86 -13.35
C ALA A 71 4.55 2.33 -13.21
N GLU A 72 4.49 1.82 -11.96
CA GLU A 72 4.61 0.39 -11.62
C GLU A 72 5.86 -0.25 -12.29
N TYR A 73 6.93 0.54 -12.45
CA TYR A 73 8.06 0.25 -13.35
C TYR A 73 8.81 -1.05 -13.06
N ASP A 74 8.93 -1.43 -11.78
CA ASP A 74 9.59 -2.68 -11.39
C ASP A 74 8.67 -3.89 -11.46
N ASP A 75 7.35 -3.71 -11.48
CA ASP A 75 6.39 -4.80 -11.58
C ASP A 75 6.22 -5.20 -13.05
N PRO A 76 6.75 -6.36 -13.50
CA PRO A 76 6.59 -6.81 -14.88
C PRO A 76 5.14 -7.03 -15.32
N SER A 77 4.20 -7.12 -14.37
CA SER A 77 2.78 -7.26 -14.69
C SER A 77 2.05 -5.91 -14.77
N LEU A 78 2.56 -4.87 -14.10
CA LEU A 78 1.83 -3.63 -13.80
C LEU A 78 0.51 -3.84 -13.02
N LEU A 79 0.26 -5.04 -12.47
CA LEU A 79 -1.02 -5.43 -11.86
C LEU A 79 -0.97 -5.53 -10.35
N ARG A 80 0.18 -5.83 -9.75
CA ARG A 80 0.28 -6.37 -8.38
C ARG A 80 -0.31 -5.44 -7.34
N ASN A 81 -0.05 -4.14 -7.46
CA ASN A 81 -0.58 -3.14 -6.57
C ASN A 81 -2.12 -3.07 -6.65
N ALA A 82 -2.67 -3.07 -7.88
CA ALA A 82 -4.11 -3.07 -8.12
C ALA A 82 -4.79 -4.35 -7.62
N LEU A 83 -4.18 -5.50 -7.89
CA LEU A 83 -4.66 -6.81 -7.46
C LEU A 83 -4.67 -6.92 -5.92
N SER A 84 -3.60 -6.47 -5.28
CA SER A 84 -3.47 -6.44 -3.83
C SER A 84 -4.57 -5.60 -3.19
N PHE A 85 -4.78 -4.35 -3.62
CA PHE A 85 -5.81 -3.51 -3.02
C PHE A 85 -7.22 -4.08 -3.21
N ARG A 86 -7.53 -4.65 -4.38
CA ARG A 86 -8.79 -5.39 -4.58
C ARG A 86 -8.92 -6.59 -3.66
N PHE A 87 -7.83 -7.32 -3.41
CA PHE A 87 -7.81 -8.43 -2.48
C PHE A 87 -8.10 -7.96 -1.04
N PHE A 88 -7.46 -6.88 -0.57
CA PHE A 88 -7.75 -6.29 0.74
C PHE A 88 -9.22 -5.88 0.89
N GLU A 89 -9.81 -5.23 -0.12
CA GLU A 89 -11.24 -4.89 -0.10
C GLU A 89 -12.12 -6.15 -0.02
N SER A 90 -11.77 -7.23 -0.74
CA SER A 90 -12.50 -8.51 -0.71
C SER A 90 -12.52 -9.17 0.68
N ILE A 91 -11.48 -8.93 1.48
CA ILE A 91 -11.38 -9.43 2.86
C ILE A 91 -11.84 -8.40 3.91
N ARG A 92 -12.46 -7.29 3.47
CA ARG A 92 -13.04 -6.21 4.28
C ARG A 92 -12.02 -5.31 4.99
N VAL A 93 -10.83 -5.17 4.41
CA VAL A 93 -9.87 -4.13 4.80
C VAL A 93 -10.05 -2.96 3.82
N PRO A 94 -10.30 -1.73 4.27
CA PRO A 94 -10.33 -0.58 3.38
C PRO A 94 -9.02 -0.48 2.61
N ALA A 95 -9.06 -0.34 1.28
CA ALA A 95 -7.86 -0.14 0.47
C ALA A 95 -8.12 0.90 -0.63
N PRO A 96 -7.06 1.53 -1.18
CA PRO A 96 -7.19 2.53 -2.23
C PRO A 96 -7.86 1.96 -3.50
N ALA A 97 -8.80 2.70 -4.07
CA ALA A 97 -9.31 2.37 -5.40
C ALA A 97 -8.22 2.61 -6.46
N THR A 98 -8.19 1.75 -7.49
CA THR A 98 -7.21 1.83 -8.57
C THR A 98 -7.87 1.79 -9.94
N ARG A 99 -7.19 2.38 -10.93
CA ARG A 99 -7.58 2.33 -12.35
C ARG A 99 -6.34 2.46 -13.23
N HIS A 100 -6.10 1.47 -14.09
CA HIS A 100 -5.12 1.60 -15.16
C HIS A 100 -5.53 2.67 -16.17
N CYS A 101 -4.55 3.36 -16.74
CA CYS A 101 -4.75 4.46 -17.66
C CYS A 101 -3.53 4.66 -18.56
N VAL A 102 -3.72 5.36 -19.68
CA VAL A 102 -2.62 5.89 -20.48
C VAL A 102 -2.37 7.34 -20.09
N LEU A 103 -1.11 7.69 -19.84
CA LEU A 103 -0.72 9.03 -19.42
C LEU A 103 0.08 9.74 -20.51
N TYR A 104 -0.25 11.01 -20.73
CA TYR A 104 0.55 11.92 -21.54
C TYR A 104 0.96 13.13 -20.71
N LEU A 105 2.17 13.64 -20.94
CA LEU A 105 2.68 14.86 -20.32
C LEU A 105 3.20 15.79 -21.42
N ASN A 106 2.62 16.98 -21.53
CA ASN A 106 2.97 17.99 -22.54
C ASN A 106 2.96 17.45 -23.99
N GLY A 107 2.05 16.52 -24.27
CA GLY A 107 1.89 15.89 -25.60
C GLY A 107 2.70 14.61 -25.79
N GLU A 108 3.67 14.33 -24.93
CA GLU A 108 4.48 13.11 -24.98
C GLU A 108 3.73 11.93 -24.32
N LEU A 109 3.72 10.78 -24.98
CA LEU A 109 3.17 9.53 -24.43
C LEU A 109 4.10 9.00 -23.34
N LEU A 110 3.61 8.88 -22.12
CA LEU A 110 4.33 8.25 -21.02
C LEU A 110 4.00 6.77 -20.85
N GLY A 111 2.98 6.25 -21.55
CA GLY A 111 2.57 4.84 -21.50
C GLY A 111 1.52 4.52 -20.43
N VAL A 112 1.48 3.28 -19.99
CA VAL A 112 0.52 2.73 -19.01
C VAL A 112 0.90 3.12 -17.59
N TYR A 113 -0.08 3.59 -16.83
CA TYR A 113 0.05 3.99 -15.42
C TYR A 113 -1.08 3.41 -14.60
N LEU A 114 -0.80 3.17 -13.31
CA LEU A 114 -1.83 2.89 -12.31
C LEU A 114 -2.22 4.17 -11.57
N ARG A 115 -3.46 4.63 -11.77
CA ARG A 115 -4.03 5.73 -10.97
C ARG A 115 -4.60 5.18 -9.67
N ILE A 116 -4.05 5.62 -8.54
CA ILE A 116 -4.40 5.19 -7.18
C ILE A 116 -5.06 6.35 -6.42
N GLU A 117 -6.15 6.06 -5.72
CA GLU A 117 -6.84 6.98 -4.80
C GLU A 117 -5.91 7.39 -3.65
N GLY A 118 -5.77 8.71 -3.39
CA GLY A 118 -5.02 9.19 -2.24
C GLY A 118 -5.75 8.94 -0.92
N VAL A 119 -5.07 8.31 0.05
CA VAL A 119 -5.60 7.97 1.38
C VAL A 119 -5.63 9.18 2.33
N LYS A 120 -6.47 10.16 1.98
CA LYS A 120 -6.67 11.38 2.76
C LYS A 120 -8.11 11.44 3.29
N SER A 121 -8.51 12.59 3.82
CA SER A 121 -9.85 12.81 4.38
C SER A 121 -11.01 12.39 3.45
N PHE A 122 -10.84 12.51 2.12
CA PHE A 122 -11.85 12.11 1.14
C PHE A 122 -12.08 10.58 1.13
N PHE A 123 -11.00 9.79 1.11
CA PHE A 123 -11.02 8.32 1.14
C PHE A 123 -11.89 7.78 2.29
N PHE A 124 -11.64 8.31 3.49
CA PHE A 124 -12.35 7.91 4.71
C PHE A 124 -13.81 8.35 4.72
N ARG A 125 -14.10 9.56 4.20
CA ARG A 125 -15.47 10.08 4.11
C ARG A 125 -16.34 9.22 3.18
N GLN A 126 -15.83 8.86 2.00
CA GLN A 126 -16.55 8.01 1.05
C GLN A 126 -16.91 6.65 1.64
N ARG A 127 -16.01 6.09 2.45
CA ARG A 127 -16.21 4.80 3.13
C ARG A 127 -16.97 4.91 4.45
N LYS A 128 -17.43 6.11 4.83
CA LYS A 128 -18.14 6.39 6.10
C LYS A 128 -17.33 5.96 7.34
N ILE A 129 -16.00 6.09 7.28
CA ILE A 129 -15.09 5.78 8.38
C ILE A 129 -14.65 7.12 9.01
N PRO A 130 -15.29 7.60 10.08
CA PRO A 130 -14.89 8.86 10.70
C PRO A 130 -13.52 8.70 11.37
N VAL A 131 -12.54 9.46 10.91
CA VAL A 131 -11.18 9.44 11.44
C VAL A 131 -10.76 10.77 12.04
N ARG A 132 -10.04 10.67 13.16
CA ARG A 132 -9.42 11.79 13.84
C ARG A 132 -8.08 12.13 13.22
N SER A 133 -7.24 11.11 13.04
CA SER A 133 -5.89 11.26 12.50
C SER A 133 -5.54 10.17 11.51
N ILE A 134 -4.61 10.51 10.62
CA ILE A 134 -4.07 9.65 9.56
C ILE A 134 -2.56 9.84 9.56
N PHE A 135 -1.83 8.74 9.68
CA PHE A 135 -0.38 8.67 9.60
C PHE A 135 0.02 7.72 8.47
N TYR A 136 0.89 8.17 7.58
CA TYR A 136 1.55 7.26 6.63
C TYR A 136 2.81 6.69 7.28
N ALA A 137 3.02 5.38 7.14
CA ALA A 137 4.32 4.76 7.38
C ALA A 137 5.20 5.03 6.14
N ILE A 138 6.27 5.79 6.33
CA ILE A 138 7.08 6.34 5.22
C ILE A 138 8.48 5.73 5.11
N ASN A 139 8.90 4.93 6.09
CA ASN A 139 10.13 4.12 6.08
C ASN A 139 10.04 3.02 7.15
N ASP A 140 11.08 2.20 7.23
CA ASP A 140 11.23 1.02 8.11
C ASP A 140 11.26 1.34 9.62
N HIS A 141 11.41 2.60 10.03
CA HIS A 141 11.25 2.99 11.44
C HIS A 141 9.80 2.99 11.93
N ALA A 142 8.83 2.62 11.08
CA ALA A 142 7.43 2.52 11.49
C ALA A 142 7.06 1.17 12.16
N GLY A 143 7.98 0.24 12.41
CA GLY A 143 7.71 -1.09 12.98
C GLY A 143 7.16 -1.21 14.43
N PHE A 144 6.65 -0.12 15.02
CA PHE A 144 6.08 -0.03 16.38
C PHE A 144 7.08 -0.38 17.51
N THR A 145 8.38 -0.22 17.28
CA THR A 145 9.45 -0.48 18.24
C THR A 145 9.91 0.80 18.97
N ILE A 146 10.61 0.63 20.08
CA ILE A 146 11.46 1.66 20.67
C ILE A 146 12.90 1.27 20.33
N ASN A 147 13.58 2.03 19.48
CA ASN A 147 14.99 1.78 19.17
C ASN A 147 15.85 2.18 20.38
N SER A 148 16.36 1.20 21.12
CA SER A 148 17.23 1.42 22.29
C SER A 148 18.70 1.66 21.93
N ASN A 149 19.09 1.46 20.66
CA ASN A 149 20.49 1.47 20.22
C ASN A 149 20.96 2.79 19.60
N SER A 150 20.17 3.87 19.63
CA SER A 150 20.72 5.20 19.32
C SER A 150 21.41 5.73 20.58
N SER A 151 22.73 5.60 20.64
CA SER A 151 23.64 6.21 21.63
C SER A 151 23.67 7.74 21.57
N SER A 152 22.58 8.37 21.14
CA SER A 152 22.38 9.81 21.17
C SER A 152 21.16 10.12 22.02
N THR A 153 21.39 10.89 23.07
CA THR A 153 20.43 11.64 23.88
C THR A 153 19.46 12.47 23.02
N SER A 154 18.44 11.85 22.41
CA SER A 154 17.34 12.55 21.73
C SER A 154 15.97 11.89 22.00
N THR A 155 15.51 12.08 23.23
CA THR A 155 14.14 12.46 23.63
C THR A 155 13.06 12.40 22.53
N SER A 156 12.14 11.42 22.60
CA SER A 156 10.76 11.44 22.05
C SER A 156 10.49 11.73 20.55
N ALA A 157 11.37 12.42 19.83
CA ALA A 157 11.27 12.79 18.42
C ALA A 157 11.65 11.62 17.50
N ASN A 158 12.53 10.73 17.96
CA ASN A 158 12.97 9.56 17.19
C ASN A 158 11.87 8.50 17.01
N LEU A 159 10.91 8.38 17.94
CA LEU A 159 9.87 7.35 17.91
C LEU A 159 8.87 7.46 16.74
N LEU A 160 8.77 8.64 16.12
CA LEU A 160 7.85 8.87 15.00
C LEU A 160 8.58 9.14 13.69
N SER A 161 9.88 8.86 13.60
CA SER A 161 10.70 9.13 12.40
C SER A 161 10.23 8.35 11.16
N GLY A 162 9.55 7.22 11.35
CA GLY A 162 8.90 6.45 10.28
C GLY A 162 7.48 6.89 9.93
N TYR A 163 6.95 7.94 10.56
CA TYR A 163 5.55 8.35 10.41
C TYR A 163 5.40 9.79 9.93
N SER A 164 4.59 9.98 8.88
CA SER A 164 4.16 11.31 8.44
C SER A 164 2.70 11.56 8.83
N LEU A 165 2.43 12.67 9.55
CA LEU A 165 1.07 13.07 9.90
C LEU A 165 0.39 13.73 8.69
N ILE A 166 -0.62 13.05 8.13
CA ILE A 166 -1.37 13.52 6.96
C ILE A 166 -2.63 14.30 7.35
N ARG A 167 -3.28 13.88 8.43
CA ARG A 167 -4.43 14.56 9.04
C ARG A 167 -4.31 14.44 10.54
N GLY A 168 -4.52 15.54 11.25
CA GLY A 168 -4.50 15.61 12.71
C GLY A 168 -3.76 16.84 13.20
N LYS A 169 -3.43 16.86 14.49
CA LYS A 169 -2.65 17.91 15.16
C LYS A 169 -1.50 17.29 15.95
N ASP A 170 -0.64 18.09 16.58
CA ASP A 170 0.49 17.54 17.36
C ASP A 170 0.04 16.66 18.54
N VAL A 171 -1.15 16.91 19.11
CA VAL A 171 -1.75 16.00 20.10
C VAL A 171 -1.98 14.59 19.54
N ASP A 172 -2.22 14.43 18.24
CA ASP A 172 -2.31 13.11 17.59
C ASP A 172 -0.96 12.42 17.53
N LYS A 173 0.12 13.14 17.21
CA LYS A 173 1.49 12.61 17.26
C LYS A 173 1.82 12.13 18.67
N THR A 174 1.49 12.93 19.69
CA THR A 174 1.69 12.56 21.10
C THR A 174 0.92 11.29 21.47
N ARG A 175 -0.30 11.11 20.98
CA ARG A 175 -1.07 9.88 21.22
C ARG A 175 -0.48 8.65 20.54
N LEU A 176 0.01 8.79 19.31
CA LEU A 176 0.70 7.68 18.64
C LEU A 176 1.99 7.30 19.39
N ARG A 177 2.76 8.29 19.85
CA ARG A 177 3.95 8.05 20.68
C ARG A 177 3.61 7.29 21.96
N ILE A 178 2.59 7.75 22.69
CA ILE A 178 2.11 7.08 23.91
C ILE A 178 1.64 5.65 23.58
N PHE A 179 0.95 5.46 22.46
CA PHE A 179 0.53 4.13 22.02
C PHE A 179 1.74 3.19 21.83
N ILE A 180 2.77 3.64 21.10
CA ILE A 180 4.01 2.85 20.88
C ILE A 180 4.71 2.58 22.21
N GLN A 181 4.82 3.58 23.09
CA GLN A 181 5.42 3.39 24.42
C GLN A 181 4.67 2.33 25.23
N GLN A 182 3.34 2.45 25.34
CA GLN A 182 2.52 1.51 26.10
C GLN A 182 2.52 0.11 25.50
N LEU A 183 2.57 -0.04 24.17
CA LEU A 183 2.73 -1.33 23.50
C LEU A 183 4.04 -2.03 23.91
N ASN A 184 5.11 -1.25 24.08
CA ASN A 184 6.43 -1.77 24.40
C ASN A 184 6.62 -2.02 25.91
N THR A 185 5.95 -1.28 26.79
CA THR A 185 6.11 -1.40 28.26
C THR A 185 5.07 -2.29 28.93
N LYS A 186 3.82 -2.32 28.46
CA LYS A 186 2.78 -3.16 29.08
C LYS A 186 3.04 -4.64 28.85
N SER A 187 2.58 -5.47 29.79
CA SER A 187 2.69 -6.92 29.71
C SER A 187 1.40 -7.62 30.20
N ARG A 188 1.30 -8.93 29.94
CA ARG A 188 0.23 -9.81 30.44
C ARG A 188 -1.17 -9.22 30.26
N LEU A 189 -2.00 -9.21 31.31
CA LEU A 189 -3.40 -8.78 31.26
C LEU A 189 -3.54 -7.28 30.92
N GLU A 190 -2.62 -6.43 31.38
CA GLU A 190 -2.65 -5.00 31.06
C GLU A 190 -2.45 -4.75 29.57
N LEU A 191 -1.48 -5.44 28.97
CA LEU A 191 -1.25 -5.38 27.53
C LEU A 191 -2.48 -5.90 26.76
N PHE A 192 -3.07 -7.00 27.19
CA PHE A 192 -4.27 -7.55 26.55
C PHE A 192 -5.42 -6.53 26.52
N ARG A 193 -5.74 -5.92 27.67
CA ARG A 193 -6.78 -4.88 27.79
C ARG A 193 -6.43 -3.62 26.99
N PHE A 194 -5.16 -3.23 26.97
CA PHE A 194 -4.68 -2.11 26.16
C PHE A 194 -4.88 -2.37 24.66
N LEU A 195 -4.48 -3.53 24.16
CA LEU A 195 -4.68 -3.91 22.75
C LEU A 195 -6.16 -3.93 22.39
N GLN A 196 -7.01 -4.55 23.21
CA GLN A 196 -8.46 -4.59 22.97
C GLN A 196 -9.11 -3.19 22.97
N SER A 197 -8.63 -2.26 23.80
CA SER A 197 -9.20 -0.91 23.89
C SER A 197 -8.68 0.04 22.80
N ARG A 198 -7.46 -0.17 22.29
CA ARG A 198 -6.80 0.76 21.37
C ARG A 198 -6.71 0.27 19.94
N ILE A 199 -6.85 -1.02 19.67
CA ILE A 199 -6.80 -1.58 18.31
C ILE A 199 -8.19 -2.01 17.85
N ASP A 200 -8.48 -1.73 16.59
CA ASP A 200 -9.54 -2.41 15.87
C ASP A 200 -9.04 -3.79 15.45
N THR A 201 -9.20 -4.77 16.36
CA THR A 201 -8.64 -6.12 16.21
C THR A 201 -9.09 -6.81 14.93
N ASP A 202 -10.37 -6.72 14.55
CA ASP A 202 -10.86 -7.39 13.33
C ASP A 202 -10.21 -6.79 12.08
N ASN A 203 -10.12 -5.46 11.98
CA ASN A 203 -9.42 -4.80 10.88
C ASN A 203 -7.93 -5.16 10.85
N TYR A 204 -7.24 -5.15 11.98
CA TYR A 204 -5.81 -5.47 12.03
C TYR A 204 -5.52 -6.92 11.66
N LEU A 205 -6.30 -7.88 12.19
CA LEU A 205 -6.10 -9.30 11.88
C LEU A 205 -6.45 -9.64 10.43
N ARG A 206 -7.43 -8.97 9.83
CA ARG A 206 -7.70 -9.07 8.38
C ARG A 206 -6.58 -8.47 7.55
N TRP A 207 -6.05 -7.33 7.96
CA TRP A 207 -4.89 -6.74 7.29
C TRP A 207 -3.68 -7.68 7.37
N LEU A 208 -3.44 -8.30 8.52
CA LEU A 208 -2.38 -9.28 8.70
C LEU A 208 -2.59 -10.48 7.76
N CYS A 209 -3.82 -11.01 7.65
CA CYS A 209 -4.15 -12.03 6.66
C CYS A 209 -3.79 -11.55 5.24
N GLY A 210 -4.14 -10.31 4.90
CA GLY A 210 -3.82 -9.69 3.62
C GLY A 210 -2.33 -9.67 3.32
N ALA A 211 -1.54 -9.06 4.22
CA ALA A 211 -0.09 -8.95 4.07
C ALA A 211 0.60 -10.31 3.96
N VAL A 212 0.17 -11.29 4.78
CA VAL A 212 0.66 -12.67 4.72
C VAL A 212 0.26 -13.35 3.43
N LEU A 213 -0.99 -13.26 2.98
CA LEU A 213 -1.45 -13.94 1.77
C LEU A 213 -0.82 -13.36 0.49
N THR A 214 -0.73 -12.03 0.37
CA THR A 214 -0.11 -11.38 -0.80
C THR A 214 1.42 -11.46 -0.78
N GLY A 215 2.03 -11.70 0.38
CA GLY A 215 3.47 -11.88 0.53
C GLY A 215 4.26 -10.56 0.53
N ASN A 216 3.66 -9.47 1.01
CA ASN A 216 4.36 -8.19 1.11
C ASN A 216 5.33 -8.21 2.30
N PHE A 217 6.61 -8.45 2.05
CA PHE A 217 7.64 -8.54 3.09
C PHE A 217 7.87 -7.19 3.79
N ASP A 218 7.91 -6.10 3.04
CA ASP A 218 8.14 -4.74 3.55
C ASP A 218 6.89 -4.15 4.24
N GLY A 219 5.71 -4.73 3.95
CA GLY A 219 4.41 -4.25 4.40
C GLY A 219 4.18 -4.20 5.91
N PHE A 220 5.07 -4.76 6.73
CA PHE A 220 4.90 -4.84 8.18
C PHE A 220 5.49 -3.67 8.95
N ASP A 221 6.57 -3.09 8.43
CA ASP A 221 7.31 -1.98 9.04
C ASP A 221 7.28 -0.71 8.18
N GLN A 222 6.73 -0.79 6.97
CA GLN A 222 6.39 0.33 6.08
C GLN A 222 5.18 -0.05 5.21
N ASN A 223 4.83 0.74 4.19
CA ASN A 223 3.82 0.34 3.20
C ASN A 223 2.40 0.15 3.81
N TYR A 224 2.05 0.99 4.78
CA TYR A 224 0.70 1.06 5.33
C TYR A 224 0.31 2.48 5.78
N THR A 225 -0.99 2.69 5.94
CA THR A 225 -1.53 3.87 6.63
C THR A 225 -2.15 3.47 7.95
N TRP A 226 -1.76 4.17 9.00
CA TRP A 226 -2.29 4.05 10.36
C TRP A 226 -3.29 5.16 10.63
N TYR A 227 -4.50 4.83 11.05
CA TYR A 227 -5.54 5.85 11.28
C TYR A 227 -6.29 5.61 12.58
N GLU A 228 -6.76 6.69 13.20
CA GLU A 228 -7.52 6.59 14.43
C GLU A 228 -8.99 6.93 14.21
N LYS A 229 -9.89 6.03 14.61
CA LYS A 229 -11.34 6.23 14.50
C LYS A 229 -11.82 7.26 15.51
N THR A 230 -12.67 8.19 15.07
CA THR A 230 -13.16 9.29 15.91
C THR A 230 -14.02 8.79 17.07
N LYS A 231 -14.90 7.81 16.84
CA LYS A 231 -15.87 7.33 17.86
C LYS A 231 -15.22 6.39 18.87
N THR A 232 -14.65 5.29 18.40
CA THR A 232 -14.10 4.23 19.26
C THR A 232 -12.71 4.56 19.81
N LYS A 233 -12.03 5.58 19.27
CA LYS A 233 -10.63 5.92 19.56
C LYS A 233 -9.65 4.77 19.29
N LYS A 234 -10.08 3.77 18.52
CA LYS A 234 -9.26 2.64 18.11
C LYS A 234 -8.48 2.98 16.85
N TYR A 235 -7.29 2.45 16.75
CA TYR A 235 -6.49 2.48 15.55
C TYR A 235 -6.88 1.36 14.59
N GLY A 236 -6.91 1.69 13.31
CA GLY A 236 -6.97 0.75 12.21
C GLY A 236 -5.80 0.95 11.25
N ILE A 237 -5.68 0.02 10.32
CA ILE A 237 -4.61 -0.09 9.35
C ILE A 237 -5.19 -0.38 7.96
N LEU A 238 -4.51 0.12 6.93
CA LEU A 238 -4.79 -0.18 5.53
C LEU A 238 -3.49 -0.28 4.72
N PRO A 239 -3.47 -1.05 3.61
CA PRO A 239 -2.28 -1.27 2.79
C PRO A 239 -1.91 -0.04 1.93
N TRP A 240 -0.62 0.08 1.60
CA TRP A 240 -0.07 1.03 0.63
C TRP A 240 1.20 0.43 -0.02
N ASP A 241 1.57 0.73 -1.27
CA ASP A 241 2.74 0.14 -1.97
C ASP A 241 2.82 -1.40 -1.86
N TYR A 242 1.95 -2.07 -2.63
CA TYR A 242 1.84 -3.52 -2.67
C TYR A 242 2.31 -4.10 -4.02
N GLU A 243 3.23 -3.45 -4.71
CA GLU A 243 3.88 -3.97 -5.93
C GLU A 243 4.81 -5.16 -5.64
N GLY A 244 5.50 -5.18 -4.50
CA GLY A 244 6.33 -6.30 -4.04
C GLY A 244 5.53 -7.45 -3.46
N THR A 245 4.70 -8.09 -4.28
CA THR A 245 3.78 -9.16 -3.88
C THR A 245 3.62 -10.24 -4.95
N TRP A 246 2.79 -11.26 -4.69
CA TRP A 246 2.40 -12.28 -5.68
C TRP A 246 3.60 -12.94 -6.36
N GLY A 247 4.57 -13.37 -5.56
CA GLY A 247 5.75 -14.11 -6.00
C GLY A 247 6.89 -13.25 -6.56
N ARG A 248 6.85 -11.92 -6.37
CA ARG A 248 7.97 -11.01 -6.64
C ARG A 248 8.23 -10.04 -5.48
N ASN A 249 9.47 -9.57 -5.32
CA ASN A 249 9.82 -8.48 -4.41
C ASN A 249 9.59 -7.10 -5.05
N CYS A 250 9.85 -6.02 -4.32
CA CYS A 250 9.65 -4.64 -4.77
C CYS A 250 10.53 -4.21 -5.96
N TYR A 251 11.57 -4.98 -6.30
CA TYR A 251 12.41 -4.76 -7.49
C TYR A 251 12.02 -5.66 -8.68
N GLY A 252 10.92 -6.41 -8.54
CA GLY A 252 10.43 -7.32 -9.57
C GLY A 252 11.19 -8.66 -9.62
N ALA A 253 12.10 -8.95 -8.71
CA ALA A 253 12.77 -10.25 -8.67
C ALA A 253 11.82 -11.33 -8.14
N LYS A 254 11.87 -12.55 -8.71
CA LYS A 254 11.07 -13.68 -8.23
C LYS A 254 11.48 -14.05 -6.80
N VAL A 255 10.50 -14.34 -5.96
CA VAL A 255 10.73 -14.79 -4.58
C VAL A 255 9.92 -16.04 -4.27
N ASP A 256 10.35 -16.78 -3.26
CA ASP A 256 9.64 -17.97 -2.76
C ASP A 256 8.30 -17.60 -2.13
N ALA A 257 7.29 -18.46 -2.29
CA ALA A 257 6.01 -18.30 -1.63
C ALA A 257 6.13 -18.29 -0.10
N SER A 258 7.22 -18.79 0.49
CA SER A 258 7.51 -18.82 1.92
C SER A 258 8.08 -17.52 2.48
N LEU A 259 8.40 -16.52 1.63
CA LEU A 259 9.11 -15.29 2.01
C LEU A 259 8.54 -14.64 3.28
N VAL A 260 7.20 -14.59 3.38
CA VAL A 260 6.51 -14.09 4.57
C VAL A 260 6.04 -15.28 5.42
N ARG A 261 6.46 -15.36 6.68
CA ARG A 261 5.96 -16.41 7.59
C ARG A 261 4.49 -16.22 7.98
N ILE A 262 3.82 -17.30 8.39
CA ILE A 262 2.37 -17.28 8.72
C ILE A 262 2.03 -16.29 9.86
N GLN A 263 2.94 -16.06 10.80
CA GLN A 263 2.75 -15.11 11.89
C GLN A 263 2.92 -13.64 11.45
N GLY A 264 3.49 -13.38 10.27
CA GLY A 264 3.93 -12.05 9.87
C GLY A 264 5.09 -11.49 10.72
N TYR A 265 5.27 -10.18 10.64
CA TYR A 265 6.36 -9.44 11.31
C TYR A 265 5.82 -8.21 12.06
N ASN A 266 6.73 -7.37 12.54
CA ASN A 266 6.55 -6.21 13.42
C ASN A 266 6.21 -6.51 14.90
N LYS A 267 6.44 -5.51 15.74
CA LYS A 267 6.28 -5.60 17.19
C LYS A 267 4.83 -5.79 17.61
N LEU A 268 3.90 -5.09 16.97
CA LEU A 268 2.48 -5.13 17.31
C LEU A 268 1.89 -6.52 17.04
N THR A 269 2.17 -7.11 15.87
CA THR A 269 1.75 -8.46 15.52
C THR A 269 2.29 -9.47 16.52
N GLY A 270 3.58 -9.42 16.85
CA GLY A 270 4.16 -10.30 17.87
C GLY A 270 3.48 -10.17 19.24
N LYS A 271 3.19 -8.94 19.68
CA LYS A 271 2.48 -8.67 20.95
C LYS A 271 1.03 -9.15 20.92
N MET A 272 0.33 -9.02 19.79
CA MET A 272 -1.03 -9.54 19.64
C MET A 272 -1.04 -11.07 19.61
N LEU A 273 -0.24 -11.70 18.77
CA LEU A 273 -0.20 -13.16 18.64
C LEU A 273 0.40 -13.87 19.86
N ALA A 274 0.98 -13.15 20.84
CA ALA A 274 1.30 -13.75 22.13
C ALA A 274 0.05 -14.22 22.91
N PHE A 275 -1.13 -13.64 22.64
CA PHE A 275 -2.37 -14.02 23.30
C PHE A 275 -3.18 -15.03 22.48
N ARG A 276 -3.55 -16.17 23.09
CA ARG A 276 -4.39 -17.20 22.46
C ARG A 276 -5.65 -16.62 21.82
N HIS A 277 -6.31 -15.68 22.49
CA HIS A 277 -7.52 -15.02 21.98
C HIS A 277 -7.34 -14.41 20.58
N PHE A 278 -6.23 -13.70 20.33
CA PHE A 278 -5.96 -13.11 19.02
C PHE A 278 -5.46 -14.15 18.00
N ARG A 279 -4.67 -15.13 18.45
CA ARG A 279 -4.22 -16.24 17.59
C ARG A 279 -5.38 -17.04 17.00
N GLU A 280 -6.36 -17.42 17.83
CA GLU A 280 -7.53 -18.18 17.36
C GLU A 280 -8.37 -17.38 16.36
N GLN A 281 -8.54 -16.07 16.60
CA GLN A 281 -9.23 -15.19 15.65
C GLN A 281 -8.49 -15.09 14.31
N TYR A 282 -7.16 -14.89 14.38
CA TYR A 282 -6.31 -14.81 13.20
C TYR A 282 -6.33 -16.12 12.40
N LYS A 283 -6.14 -17.25 13.08
CA LYS A 283 -6.21 -18.60 12.48
C LYS A 283 -7.54 -18.85 11.79
N LYS A 284 -8.65 -18.48 12.44
CA LYS A 284 -10.00 -18.59 11.86
C LYS A 284 -10.14 -17.75 10.59
N LEU A 285 -9.73 -16.47 10.63
CA LEU A 285 -9.78 -15.58 9.48
C LEU A 285 -8.91 -16.10 8.33
N LEU A 286 -7.67 -16.49 8.62
CA LEU A 286 -6.74 -17.00 7.61
C LEU A 286 -7.28 -18.26 6.94
N ARG A 287 -7.79 -19.22 7.72
CA ARG A 287 -8.43 -20.43 7.19
C ARG A 287 -9.64 -20.09 6.31
N GLN A 288 -10.49 -19.16 6.72
CA GLN A 288 -11.63 -18.71 5.92
C GLN A 288 -11.19 -18.05 4.60
N HIS A 289 -10.15 -17.24 4.64
CA HIS A 289 -9.63 -16.58 3.45
C HIS A 289 -8.95 -17.56 2.50
N LEU A 290 -8.19 -18.54 3.01
CA LEU A 290 -7.70 -19.66 2.22
C LEU A 290 -8.84 -20.43 1.57
N MET A 291 -9.94 -20.74 2.28
CA MET A 291 -11.03 -21.49 1.65
C MET A 291 -11.80 -20.69 0.58
N ASN A 292 -11.97 -19.38 0.77
CA ASN A 292 -12.99 -18.63 0.04
C ASN A 292 -12.49 -17.46 -0.82
N ALA A 293 -11.44 -16.75 -0.37
CA ALA A 293 -11.02 -15.48 -0.96
C ALA A 293 -9.71 -15.62 -1.76
N PHE A 294 -8.73 -16.31 -1.18
CA PHE A 294 -7.39 -16.50 -1.75
C PHE A 294 -7.32 -17.82 -2.53
N THR A 295 -8.16 -17.97 -3.55
CA THR A 295 -8.22 -19.16 -4.42
C THR A 295 -7.99 -18.74 -5.87
N GLU A 296 -7.45 -19.63 -6.69
CA GLU A 296 -7.32 -19.38 -8.13
C GLU A 296 -8.65 -18.98 -8.77
N LYS A 297 -9.75 -19.69 -8.42
CA LYS A 297 -11.11 -19.39 -8.89
C LYS A 297 -11.56 -17.95 -8.60
N ARG A 298 -11.06 -17.31 -7.54
CA ARG A 298 -11.40 -15.92 -7.21
C ARG A 298 -10.39 -14.92 -7.75
N ILE A 299 -9.10 -15.26 -7.71
CA ILE A 299 -8.01 -14.35 -8.06
C ILE A 299 -7.82 -14.27 -9.58
N MET A 300 -7.77 -15.42 -10.25
CA MET A 300 -7.40 -15.47 -11.67
C MET A 300 -8.36 -14.72 -12.60
N PRO A 301 -9.69 -14.73 -12.40
CA PRO A 301 -10.58 -13.89 -13.21
C PRO A 301 -10.28 -12.39 -13.11
N ILE A 302 -9.74 -11.91 -11.98
CA ILE A 302 -9.34 -10.52 -11.81
C ILE A 302 -8.02 -10.28 -12.52
N VAL A 303 -7.04 -11.18 -12.36
CA VAL A 303 -5.74 -11.11 -13.03
C VAL A 303 -5.91 -11.08 -14.55
N HIS A 304 -6.65 -12.03 -15.11
CA HIS A 304 -6.87 -12.10 -16.56
C HIS A 304 -7.59 -10.88 -17.10
N ARG A 305 -8.55 -10.34 -16.36
CA ARG A 305 -9.21 -9.09 -16.75
C ARG A 305 -8.24 -7.93 -16.76
N LEU A 306 -7.52 -7.70 -15.65
CA LEU A 306 -6.57 -6.59 -15.56
C LEU A 306 -5.46 -6.70 -16.62
N HIS A 307 -4.95 -7.91 -16.86
CA HIS A 307 -3.93 -8.18 -17.88
C HIS A 307 -4.47 -7.90 -19.29
N HIS A 308 -5.67 -8.42 -19.59
CA HIS A 308 -6.32 -8.22 -20.88
C HIS A 308 -6.61 -6.73 -21.13
N ASP A 309 -7.08 -6.01 -20.13
CA ASP A 309 -7.48 -4.60 -20.22
C ASP A 309 -6.30 -3.66 -20.53
N ILE A 310 -5.05 -4.07 -20.32
CA ILE A 310 -3.86 -3.22 -20.55
C ILE A 310 -2.93 -3.71 -21.65
N ARG A 311 -3.13 -4.92 -22.18
CA ARG A 311 -2.15 -5.60 -23.03
C ARG A 311 -1.79 -4.81 -24.30
N GLU A 312 -2.77 -4.13 -24.90
CA GLU A 312 -2.60 -3.38 -26.15
C GLU A 312 -1.80 -2.09 -25.90
N GLU A 313 -2.08 -1.41 -24.79
CA GLU A 313 -1.35 -0.21 -24.40
C GLU A 313 0.05 -0.50 -23.84
N VAL A 314 0.29 -1.69 -23.28
CA VAL A 314 1.63 -2.15 -22.85
C VAL A 314 2.55 -2.37 -24.06
N ASP A 315 2.04 -2.96 -25.14
CA ASP A 315 2.79 -3.14 -26.39
C ASP A 315 3.26 -1.81 -27.00
N GLN A 316 2.49 -0.74 -26.78
CA GLN A 316 2.78 0.62 -27.26
C GLN A 316 3.51 1.49 -26.23
N ASP A 317 3.84 0.96 -25.04
CA ASP A 317 4.43 1.74 -23.96
C ASP A 317 5.93 1.98 -24.19
N PRO A 318 6.36 3.23 -24.46
CA PRO A 318 7.75 3.52 -24.81
C PRO A 318 8.73 3.31 -23.64
N TYR A 319 8.21 3.08 -22.43
CA TYR A 319 9.00 2.91 -21.22
C TYR A 319 8.75 1.57 -20.52
N MET A 320 8.17 0.59 -21.21
CA MET A 320 8.02 -0.75 -20.65
C MET A 320 9.41 -1.34 -20.35
N LYS A 321 9.71 -1.54 -19.05
CA LYS A 321 11.02 -2.03 -18.59
C LYS A 321 11.29 -3.47 -19.02
N TRP A 322 10.24 -4.30 -19.02
CA TRP A 322 10.33 -5.74 -19.15
C TRP A 322 9.95 -6.21 -20.56
N PRO A 323 10.60 -7.27 -21.07
CA PRO A 323 10.17 -7.93 -22.31
C PRO A 323 8.69 -8.33 -22.28
N LEU A 324 8.02 -8.26 -23.44
CA LEU A 324 6.56 -8.52 -23.55
C LEU A 324 6.19 -9.97 -23.24
N ASP A 325 7.08 -10.92 -23.49
CA ASP A 325 6.92 -12.34 -23.10
C ASP A 325 6.94 -12.50 -21.57
N VAL A 326 7.77 -11.72 -20.87
CA VAL A 326 7.76 -11.67 -19.40
C VAL A 326 6.40 -11.15 -18.91
N PHE A 327 5.91 -10.02 -19.46
CA PHE A 327 4.58 -9.49 -19.14
C PHE A 327 3.46 -10.51 -19.42
N ALA A 328 3.52 -11.20 -20.57
CA ALA A 328 2.55 -12.22 -20.96
C ALA A 328 2.54 -13.42 -20.01
N GLY A 329 3.69 -13.77 -19.42
CA GLY A 329 3.84 -14.86 -18.45
C GLY A 329 3.41 -14.53 -17.01
N GLU A 330 3.21 -13.26 -16.66
CA GLU A 330 2.90 -12.86 -15.28
C GLU A 330 1.59 -13.41 -14.71
N PRO A 331 0.49 -13.57 -15.48
CA PRO A 331 -0.69 -14.27 -14.98
C PRO A 331 -0.40 -15.68 -14.48
N GLU A 332 0.45 -16.44 -15.18
CA GLU A 332 0.84 -17.78 -14.73
C GLU A 332 1.67 -17.72 -13.45
N ARG A 333 2.63 -16.78 -13.37
CA ARG A 333 3.43 -16.58 -12.16
C ARG A 333 2.56 -16.29 -10.93
N ILE A 334 1.54 -15.45 -11.10
CA ILE A 334 0.59 -15.14 -10.01
C ILE A 334 -0.22 -16.40 -9.64
N ARG A 335 -0.66 -17.20 -10.63
CA ARG A 335 -1.37 -18.47 -10.37
C ARG A 335 -0.51 -19.43 -9.56
N THR A 336 0.73 -19.67 -9.99
CA THR A 336 1.70 -20.51 -9.30
C THR A 336 1.91 -20.05 -7.87
N TYR A 337 2.16 -18.74 -7.66
CA TYR A 337 2.30 -18.19 -6.31
C TYR A 337 1.06 -18.45 -5.45
N VAL A 338 -0.15 -18.29 -5.99
CA VAL A 338 -1.39 -18.55 -5.25
C VAL A 338 -1.45 -20.02 -4.81
N ALA A 339 -1.13 -20.98 -5.68
CA ALA A 339 -1.12 -22.39 -5.34
C ALA A 339 -0.07 -22.71 -4.24
N GLU A 340 1.20 -22.35 -4.47
CA GLU A 340 2.31 -22.58 -3.55
C GLU A 340 2.08 -21.91 -2.19
N ARG A 341 1.58 -20.67 -2.19
CA ARG A 341 1.31 -19.93 -0.96
C ARG A 341 0.19 -20.55 -0.14
N ARG A 342 -0.84 -21.09 -0.81
CA ARG A 342 -1.94 -21.79 -0.12
C ARG A 342 -1.44 -23.06 0.54
N GLU A 343 -0.63 -23.85 -0.16
CA GLU A 343 -0.02 -25.06 0.36
C GLU A 343 0.83 -24.74 1.59
N TYR A 344 1.81 -23.84 1.43
CA TYR A 344 2.69 -23.38 2.50
C TYR A 344 1.94 -22.95 3.76
N LEU A 345 0.88 -22.14 3.61
CA LEU A 345 0.11 -21.63 4.75
C LEU A 345 -0.81 -22.69 5.36
N THR A 346 -1.42 -23.56 4.56
CA THR A 346 -2.30 -24.62 5.04
C THR A 346 -1.55 -25.57 5.95
N GLU A 347 -0.34 -25.98 5.55
CA GLU A 347 0.54 -26.82 6.35
C GLU A 347 0.92 -26.18 7.68
N ARG A 348 0.99 -24.84 7.74
CA ARG A 348 1.51 -24.10 8.90
C ARG A 348 0.43 -23.52 9.80
N LEU A 349 -0.86 -23.76 9.51
CA LEU A 349 -1.97 -23.33 10.39
C LEU A 349 -1.85 -23.87 11.82
N HIS A 350 -1.19 -25.01 12.03
CA HIS A 350 -0.94 -25.57 13.36
C HIS A 350 0.01 -24.72 14.22
N GLN A 351 0.80 -23.83 13.62
CA GLN A 351 1.72 -22.92 14.31
C GLN A 351 1.02 -21.70 14.92
N LEU A 352 -0.27 -21.50 14.62
CA LEU A 352 -1.11 -20.44 15.16
C LEU A 352 -1.95 -20.91 16.33
#